data_AF-A0A7L4YND9-F1
#
_entry.id   AF-A0A7L4YND9-F1
#
_cell.length_a   1.000
_cell.length_b   1.000
_cell.length_c   1.000
_cell.angle_alpha   90.00
_cell.angle_beta   90.00
_cell.angle_gamma   90.00
#
_symmetry.space_group_name_H-M   'P 1'
#
loop_
_entity.id
_entity.type
_entity.pdbx_description
1 polymer ?
#
loop_
_entity_poly.entity_id
_entity_poly.type
_entity_poly.pdbx_seq_one_letter_code
_entity_poly.pdbx_strand_id
1 'polypeptide(L)'
;MPGIDVFTDPPTRDRWLSACASDDALRAIGTGVRADFALECGAERVVLRVEDGVPALAESEPVFTLSAPSEVWAELLAATPRPPYQSFFGVLRTGEGRVDGDQLAFAQSVHVVRRILEHARSGGAPASASIETLDRSQVRGRYVNAPLQGAEIDIYIEESGSGAPLLFLHTAGADSRQYHGMLANAGLQERYRMVAFDLPGHGRSDRLPGPIGGYSLTTELYADAILGVIDQLGLQGVIVSGSSMGGEICLEIAYRAPDSVRGVIACEASERVEGRRQPWAKHPQVNESLFVPEWVYGMMAPQSPQPFKDDVWWGYSQGGFNTFHGDIDFYSGEWDGRDKVEHIDTDTCAVVMLTGEYDYSCTPAMSASTAQRIRGAVFWSMPGLGHFPMAENPAQFLPHLTKALQIVEGSTDG
;
A
#
# COMPACT_ATOMS: atom_id res chain seq x y z
N MET A 1 -18.15 23.34 2.28
CA MET A 1 -17.99 24.40 1.26
C MET A 1 -18.00 23.73 -0.09
N PRO A 2 -18.60 24.31 -1.14
CA PRO A 2 -18.38 23.80 -2.50
C PRO A 2 -16.86 23.76 -2.79
N GLY A 3 -16.42 22.81 -3.61
CA GLY A 3 -15.01 22.57 -3.93
C GLY A 3 -14.28 23.83 -4.41
N ILE A 4 -12.96 23.85 -4.30
CA ILE A 4 -12.12 24.90 -4.90
C ILE A 4 -12.30 24.80 -6.43
N ASP A 5 -12.99 25.76 -7.03
CA ASP A 5 -13.12 25.83 -8.49
C ASP A 5 -11.85 26.40 -9.11
N VAL A 6 -10.85 25.54 -9.30
CA VAL A 6 -9.60 25.90 -9.99
C VAL A 6 -9.78 26.07 -11.50
N PHE A 7 -10.91 25.63 -12.06
CA PHE A 7 -11.14 25.57 -13.49
C PHE A 7 -11.76 26.86 -14.02
N THR A 8 -12.77 27.43 -13.35
CA THR A 8 -13.50 28.60 -13.89
C THR A 8 -13.30 29.90 -13.11
N ASP A 9 -12.80 29.86 -11.86
CA ASP A 9 -12.64 31.05 -11.01
C ASP A 9 -11.17 31.51 -10.90
N PRO A 10 -10.76 32.60 -11.57
CA PRO A 10 -9.36 33.05 -11.59
C PRO A 10 -8.77 33.35 -10.20
N PRO A 11 -9.45 34.05 -9.28
CA PRO A 11 -8.95 34.26 -7.91
C PRO A 11 -8.67 32.96 -7.16
N THR A 12 -9.51 31.94 -7.34
CA THR A 12 -9.29 30.62 -6.75
C THR A 12 -8.08 29.93 -7.36
N ARG A 13 -7.92 30.01 -8.70
CA ARG A 13 -6.76 29.48 -9.41
C ARG A 13 -5.45 30.14 -8.98
N ASP A 14 -5.43 31.46 -8.81
CA ASP A 14 -4.24 32.21 -8.36
C ASP A 14 -3.82 31.78 -6.95
N ARG A 15 -4.79 31.57 -6.04
CA ARG A 15 -4.50 31.06 -4.69
C ARG A 15 -3.92 29.66 -4.71
N TRP A 16 -4.48 28.77 -5.54
CA TRP A 16 -3.98 27.41 -5.71
C TRP A 16 -2.54 27.39 -6.21
N LEU A 17 -2.23 28.13 -7.28
CA LEU A 17 -0.87 28.22 -7.81
C LEU A 17 0.10 28.85 -6.80
N SER A 18 -0.33 29.86 -6.07
CA SER A 18 0.47 30.45 -4.98
C SER A 18 0.76 29.46 -3.87
N ALA A 19 -0.20 28.59 -3.51
CA ALA A 19 0.01 27.54 -2.51
C ALA A 19 1.05 26.52 -3.01
N CYS A 20 0.93 26.04 -4.25
CA CYS A 20 1.93 25.17 -4.87
C CYS A 20 3.32 25.80 -4.91
N ALA A 21 3.42 27.07 -5.33
CA ALA A 21 4.71 27.78 -5.41
C ALA A 21 5.36 28.04 -4.03
N SER A 22 4.62 27.89 -2.94
CA SER A 22 5.12 28.00 -1.56
C SER A 22 5.47 26.64 -0.93
N ASP A 23 5.23 25.53 -1.62
CA ASP A 23 5.46 24.19 -1.10
C ASP A 23 6.89 23.71 -1.37
N ASP A 24 7.69 23.65 -0.30
CA ASP A 24 9.08 23.20 -0.37
C ASP A 24 9.21 21.71 -0.70
N ALA A 25 8.23 20.88 -0.31
CA ALA A 25 8.23 19.47 -0.69
C ALA A 25 7.99 19.31 -2.19
N LEU A 26 7.08 20.09 -2.77
CA LEU A 26 6.84 20.09 -4.23
C LEU A 26 8.09 20.52 -5.01
N ARG A 27 8.81 21.56 -4.54
CA ARG A 27 10.10 21.98 -5.13
C ARG A 27 11.16 20.88 -5.02
N ALA A 28 11.26 20.23 -3.86
CA ALA A 28 12.25 19.18 -3.63
C ALA A 28 12.04 17.98 -4.57
N ILE A 29 10.81 17.48 -4.68
CA ILE A 29 10.51 16.33 -5.54
C ILE A 29 10.47 16.71 -7.02
N GLY A 30 10.14 17.96 -7.36
CA GLY A 30 10.02 18.44 -8.74
C GLY A 30 11.30 18.99 -9.36
N THR A 31 12.43 19.01 -8.65
CA THR A 31 13.70 19.50 -9.19
C THR A 31 14.10 18.72 -10.44
N GLY A 32 14.36 19.41 -11.55
CA GLY A 32 14.68 18.82 -12.85
C GLY A 32 13.46 18.44 -13.70
N VAL A 33 12.24 18.55 -13.17
CA VAL A 33 11.01 18.36 -13.96
C VAL A 33 10.78 19.57 -14.86
N ARG A 34 10.49 19.29 -16.14
CA ARG A 34 10.02 20.26 -17.13
C ARG A 34 8.92 19.62 -17.94
N ALA A 35 7.67 19.97 -17.65
CA ALA A 35 6.52 19.42 -18.34
C ALA A 35 5.39 20.44 -18.40
N ASP A 36 4.76 20.53 -19.57
CA ASP A 36 3.50 21.25 -19.76
C ASP A 36 2.38 20.20 -19.80
N PHE A 37 1.43 20.23 -18.87
CA PHE A 37 0.30 19.29 -18.86
C PHE A 37 -1.02 20.02 -18.67
N ALA A 38 -2.11 19.39 -19.13
CA ALA A 38 -3.44 19.95 -18.98
C ALA A 38 -4.30 19.16 -17.99
N LEU A 39 -5.18 19.90 -17.31
CA LEU A 39 -6.32 19.37 -16.58
C LEU A 39 -7.60 19.76 -17.35
N GLU A 40 -8.41 18.79 -17.73
CA GLU A 40 -9.68 18.99 -18.43
C GLU A 40 -10.86 18.54 -17.56
N CYS A 41 -11.74 19.47 -17.24
CA CYS A 41 -12.92 19.30 -16.41
C CYS A 41 -14.18 19.59 -17.23
N GLY A 42 -14.76 18.55 -17.82
CA GLY A 42 -15.86 18.72 -18.78
C GLY A 42 -15.41 19.55 -20.00
N ALA A 43 -15.97 20.75 -20.17
CA ALA A 43 -15.60 21.68 -21.25
C ALA A 43 -14.45 22.64 -20.86
N GLU A 44 -14.09 22.69 -19.59
CA GLU A 44 -13.10 23.61 -19.06
C GLU A 44 -11.70 22.99 -19.10
N ARG A 45 -10.69 23.82 -19.37
CA ARG A 45 -9.31 23.37 -19.52
C ARG A 45 -8.33 24.35 -18.89
N VAL A 46 -7.39 23.82 -18.12
CA VAL A 46 -6.26 24.56 -17.56
C VAL A 46 -4.97 23.88 -17.99
N VAL A 47 -4.05 24.64 -18.59
CA VAL A 47 -2.71 24.15 -18.94
C VAL A 47 -1.70 24.72 -17.95
N LEU A 48 -0.89 23.83 -17.39
CA LEU A 48 0.17 24.15 -16.43
C LEU A 48 1.53 23.81 -17.01
N ARG A 49 2.45 24.75 -16.91
CA ARG A 49 3.89 24.49 -17.03
C ARG A 49 4.46 24.27 -15.65
N VAL A 50 5.19 23.17 -15.46
CA VAL A 50 5.98 22.91 -14.26
C VAL A 50 7.46 22.97 -14.60
N GLU A 51 8.18 23.85 -13.94
CA GLU A 51 9.64 23.93 -14.00
C GLU A 51 10.20 23.84 -12.57
N ASP A 52 11.05 22.84 -12.32
CA ASP A 52 11.70 22.63 -11.01
C ASP A 52 10.71 22.62 -9.83
N GLY A 53 9.55 22.00 -10.04
CA GLY A 53 8.47 21.89 -9.05
C GLY A 53 7.61 23.16 -8.88
N VAL A 54 7.76 24.17 -9.73
CA VAL A 54 6.94 25.40 -9.67
C VAL A 54 5.93 25.41 -10.80
N PRO A 55 4.61 25.28 -10.53
CA PRO A 55 3.58 25.36 -11.57
C PRO A 55 3.22 26.81 -11.89
N ALA A 56 2.99 27.08 -13.18
CA ALA A 56 2.44 28.33 -13.69
C ALA A 56 1.46 28.06 -14.84
N LEU A 57 0.54 28.99 -15.10
CA LEU A 57 -0.32 28.90 -16.28
C LEU A 57 0.51 28.97 -17.56
N ALA A 58 0.12 28.19 -18.56
CA ALA A 58 0.74 28.19 -19.87
C ALA A 58 -0.30 28.24 -21.00
N GLU A 59 0.11 28.72 -22.16
CA GLU A 59 -0.68 28.70 -23.41
C GLU A 59 -0.13 27.67 -24.42
N SER A 60 0.88 26.89 -24.02
CA SER A 60 1.52 25.87 -24.84
C SER A 60 0.65 24.63 -25.03
N GLU A 61 1.00 23.83 -26.04
CA GLU A 61 0.42 22.50 -26.21
C GLU A 61 0.95 21.55 -25.10
N PRO A 62 0.07 20.90 -24.32
CA PRO A 62 0.50 20.02 -23.25
C PRO A 62 1.04 18.71 -23.82
N VAL A 63 2.05 18.15 -23.15
CA VAL A 63 2.59 16.81 -23.47
C VAL A 63 1.63 15.69 -23.09
N PHE A 64 0.82 15.89 -22.04
CA PHE A 64 -0.25 14.98 -21.64
C PHE A 64 -1.40 15.74 -20.97
N THR A 65 -2.58 15.12 -20.94
CA THR A 65 -3.81 15.72 -20.39
C THR A 65 -4.53 14.74 -19.48
N LEU A 66 -4.83 15.17 -18.25
CA LEU A 66 -5.71 14.48 -17.32
C LEU A 66 -7.13 14.98 -17.54
N SER A 67 -8.05 14.10 -17.95
CA SER A 67 -9.45 14.49 -18.18
C SER A 67 -10.44 13.63 -17.41
N ALA A 68 -11.51 14.26 -16.92
CA ALA A 68 -12.65 13.62 -16.26
C ALA A 68 -13.89 14.55 -16.31
N PRO A 69 -15.11 14.03 -16.14
CA PRO A 69 -16.32 14.83 -15.95
C PRO A 69 -16.23 15.77 -14.75
N SER A 70 -17.04 16.84 -14.76
CA SER A 70 -17.02 17.86 -13.71
C SER A 70 -17.39 17.31 -12.34
N GLU A 71 -18.32 16.36 -12.28
CA GLU A 71 -18.72 15.65 -11.06
C GLU A 71 -17.57 14.81 -10.46
N VAL A 72 -16.71 14.24 -11.31
CA VAL A 72 -15.55 13.45 -10.88
C VAL A 72 -14.45 14.35 -10.33
N TRP A 73 -14.20 15.50 -10.97
CA TRP A 73 -13.28 16.50 -10.43
C TRP A 73 -13.79 17.07 -9.10
N ALA A 74 -15.09 17.34 -8.99
CA ALA A 74 -15.69 17.83 -7.75
C ALA A 74 -15.50 16.83 -6.60
N GLU A 75 -15.62 15.52 -6.86
CA GLU A 75 -15.35 14.47 -5.89
C GLU A 75 -13.86 14.39 -5.52
N LEU A 76 -12.96 14.33 -6.52
CA LEU A 76 -11.51 14.21 -6.30
C LEU A 76 -10.92 15.40 -5.52
N LEU A 77 -11.49 16.60 -5.71
CA LEU A 77 -11.10 17.85 -5.06
C LEU A 77 -11.87 18.13 -3.77
N ALA A 78 -12.77 17.24 -3.35
CA ALA A 78 -13.44 17.36 -2.07
C ALA A 78 -12.42 17.28 -0.91
N ALA A 79 -12.80 17.83 0.25
CA ALA A 79 -11.98 17.75 1.47
C ALA A 79 -11.76 16.29 1.93
N THR A 80 -12.78 15.45 1.73
CA THR A 80 -12.73 14.01 2.00
C THR A 80 -13.42 13.30 0.84
N PRO A 81 -12.70 13.05 -0.27
CA PRO A 81 -13.25 12.33 -1.41
C PRO A 81 -13.73 10.94 -0.98
N ARG A 82 -14.84 10.44 -1.50
CA ARG A 82 -15.24 9.05 -1.30
C ARG A 82 -14.29 8.10 -2.04
N PRO A 83 -14.15 6.83 -1.62
CA PRO A 83 -13.43 5.83 -2.41
C PRO A 83 -14.05 5.63 -3.80
N PRO A 84 -13.26 5.44 -4.88
CA PRO A 84 -11.80 5.50 -4.96
C PRO A 84 -11.25 6.87 -5.43
N TYR A 85 -11.98 7.96 -5.25
CA TYR A 85 -11.67 9.28 -5.82
C TYR A 85 -10.59 10.05 -5.05
N GLN A 86 -9.99 9.45 -4.01
CA GLN A 86 -8.90 10.06 -3.23
C GLN A 86 -7.58 10.21 -4.01
N SER A 87 -7.49 9.74 -5.26
CA SER A 87 -6.37 10.03 -6.15
C SER A 87 -6.80 9.94 -7.62
N PHE A 88 -6.04 10.58 -8.52
CA PHE A 88 -6.32 10.46 -9.95
C PHE A 88 -6.11 9.03 -10.45
N PHE A 89 -5.19 8.25 -9.87
CA PHE A 89 -5.06 6.81 -10.16
C PHE A 89 -6.31 6.01 -9.79
N GLY A 90 -6.96 6.35 -8.68
CA GLY A 90 -8.24 5.76 -8.31
C GLY A 90 -9.36 6.16 -9.26
N VAL A 91 -9.37 7.40 -9.76
CA VAL A 91 -10.27 7.84 -10.85
C VAL A 91 -10.02 7.06 -12.15
N LEU A 92 -8.77 6.83 -12.53
CA LEU A 92 -8.45 5.98 -13.69
C LEU A 92 -8.98 4.55 -13.51
N ARG A 93 -9.05 4.06 -12.27
CA ARG A 93 -9.58 2.72 -11.98
C ARG A 93 -11.09 2.60 -12.17
N THR A 94 -11.85 3.68 -12.01
CA THR A 94 -13.29 3.70 -12.28
C THR A 94 -13.61 3.72 -13.77
N GLY A 95 -12.64 4.14 -14.60
CA GLY A 95 -12.83 4.35 -16.03
C GLY A 95 -13.51 5.69 -16.37
N GLU A 96 -13.78 6.54 -15.37
CA GLU A 96 -14.39 7.86 -15.57
C GLU A 96 -13.38 8.96 -15.87
N GLY A 97 -12.08 8.72 -15.62
CA GLY A 97 -11.00 9.60 -16.05
C GLY A 97 -10.02 8.91 -16.97
N ARG A 98 -9.19 9.71 -17.64
CA ARG A 98 -8.16 9.25 -18.57
C ARG A 98 -6.94 10.16 -18.57
N VAL A 99 -5.81 9.61 -18.98
CA VAL A 99 -4.61 10.37 -19.34
C VAL A 99 -4.37 10.20 -20.83
N ASP A 100 -4.53 11.27 -21.59
CA ASP A 100 -4.25 11.31 -23.03
C ASP A 100 -2.87 11.93 -23.29
N GLY A 101 -2.21 11.57 -24.40
CA GLY A 101 -0.89 12.09 -24.79
C GLY A 101 0.28 11.20 -24.36
N ASP A 102 1.44 11.81 -24.09
CA ASP A 102 2.68 11.11 -23.76
C ASP A 102 2.64 10.46 -22.36
N GLN A 103 2.45 9.14 -22.35
CA GLN A 103 2.38 8.35 -21.13
C GLN A 103 3.72 8.27 -20.40
N LEU A 104 4.86 8.34 -21.11
CA LEU A 104 6.18 8.35 -20.48
C LEU A 104 6.37 9.66 -19.73
N ALA A 105 6.02 10.80 -20.35
CA ALA A 105 6.09 12.10 -19.70
C ALA A 105 5.19 12.17 -18.46
N PHE A 106 3.99 11.58 -18.52
CA PHE A 106 3.12 11.45 -17.34
C PHE A 106 3.78 10.60 -16.25
N ALA A 107 4.30 9.42 -16.57
CA ALA A 107 4.97 8.54 -15.60
C ALA A 107 6.20 9.22 -14.97
N GLN A 108 6.96 9.99 -15.74
CA GLN A 108 8.09 10.76 -15.24
C GLN A 108 7.69 11.92 -14.31
N SER A 109 6.45 12.42 -14.43
CA SER A 109 6.00 13.64 -13.75
C SER A 109 4.89 13.41 -12.72
N VAL A 110 4.47 12.16 -12.47
CA VAL A 110 3.25 11.90 -11.68
C VAL A 110 3.34 12.40 -10.23
N HIS A 111 4.53 12.42 -9.64
CA HIS A 111 4.78 12.95 -8.29
C HIS A 111 4.46 14.44 -8.17
N VAL A 112 4.81 15.25 -9.19
CA VAL A 112 4.43 16.67 -9.20
C VAL A 112 2.95 16.84 -9.48
N VAL A 113 2.37 16.03 -10.38
CA VAL A 113 0.95 16.10 -10.73
C VAL A 113 0.08 15.82 -9.50
N ARG A 114 0.34 14.73 -8.76
CA ARG A 114 -0.38 14.41 -7.52
C ARG A 114 -0.33 15.59 -6.55
N ARG A 115 0.87 16.10 -6.26
CA ARG A 115 1.05 17.14 -5.25
C ARG A 115 0.41 18.46 -5.64
N ILE A 116 0.41 18.80 -6.94
CA ILE A 116 -0.34 19.95 -7.49
C ILE A 116 -1.86 19.76 -7.27
N LEU A 117 -2.40 18.56 -7.54
CA LEU A 117 -3.82 18.25 -7.32
C LEU A 117 -4.22 18.27 -5.84
N GLU A 118 -3.34 17.89 -4.92
CA GLU A 118 -3.59 17.98 -3.47
C GLU A 118 -3.85 19.42 -3.00
N HIS A 119 -3.09 20.38 -3.53
CA HIS A 119 -3.30 21.81 -3.23
C HIS A 119 -4.61 22.37 -3.77
N ALA A 120 -5.25 21.67 -4.72
CA ALA A 120 -6.57 22.04 -5.23
C ALA A 120 -7.73 21.50 -4.37
N ARG A 121 -7.46 20.77 -3.28
CA ARG A 121 -8.53 20.23 -2.40
C ARG A 121 -9.13 21.27 -1.46
N SER A 122 -10.45 21.24 -1.30
CA SER A 122 -11.21 22.23 -0.53
C SER A 122 -11.07 22.17 0.99
N GLY A 123 -10.26 21.25 1.53
CA GLY A 123 -10.12 21.00 2.97
C GLY A 123 -8.82 21.52 3.61
N GLY A 124 -7.86 22.00 2.82
CA GLY A 124 -6.48 22.15 3.30
C GLY A 124 -5.85 20.79 3.66
N ALA A 125 -4.61 20.79 4.15
CA ALA A 125 -4.02 19.57 4.70
C ALA A 125 -4.86 19.09 5.90
N PRO A 126 -5.09 17.78 6.07
CA PRO A 126 -5.74 17.26 7.27
C PRO A 126 -5.07 17.86 8.51
N ALA A 127 -5.87 18.30 9.49
CA ALA A 127 -5.31 18.75 10.75
C ALA A 127 -4.37 17.65 11.28
N SER A 128 -3.12 18.00 11.57
CA SER A 128 -2.17 17.09 12.20
C SER A 128 -2.78 16.67 13.53
N ALA A 129 -3.37 15.47 13.57
CA ALA A 129 -3.72 14.85 14.84
C ALA A 129 -2.42 14.74 15.65
N SER A 130 -2.49 14.89 16.97
CA SER A 130 -1.34 14.59 17.82
C SER A 130 -0.98 13.13 17.63
N ILE A 131 0.07 12.85 16.86
CA ILE A 131 0.58 11.50 16.67
C ILE A 131 1.44 11.20 17.88
N GLU A 132 1.07 10.17 18.63
CA GLU A 132 1.97 9.61 19.63
C GLU A 132 3.22 9.08 18.92
N THR A 133 4.38 9.56 19.35
CA THR A 133 5.67 9.06 18.84
C THR A 133 5.76 7.57 19.12
N LEU A 134 6.03 6.78 18.07
CA LEU A 134 6.25 5.34 18.21
C LEU A 134 7.53 5.06 19.01
N ASP A 135 7.41 4.49 20.21
CA ASP A 135 8.56 4.00 20.96
C ASP A 135 9.05 2.66 20.40
N ARG A 136 10.04 2.74 19.51
CA ARG A 136 10.70 1.57 18.90
C ARG A 136 11.85 1.03 19.75
N SER A 137 12.06 1.51 20.98
CA SER A 137 13.21 1.14 21.82
C SER A 137 13.26 -0.35 22.19
N GLN A 138 12.14 -1.07 22.06
CA GLN A 138 12.06 -2.52 22.29
C GLN A 138 12.16 -3.35 21.01
N VAL A 139 12.13 -2.73 19.83
CA VAL A 139 12.28 -3.45 18.56
C VAL A 139 13.74 -3.86 18.38
N ARG A 140 13.97 -5.14 18.09
CA ARG A 140 15.30 -5.71 17.87
C ARG A 140 15.34 -6.34 16.50
N GLY A 141 16.34 -5.96 15.70
CA GLY A 141 16.53 -6.55 14.39
C GLY A 141 17.80 -7.38 14.30
N ARG A 142 17.75 -8.48 13.57
CA ARG A 142 18.87 -9.39 13.33
C ARG A 142 18.67 -10.20 12.06
N TYR A 143 19.74 -10.82 11.59
CA TYR A 143 19.68 -11.78 10.50
C TYR A 143 19.39 -13.19 11.02
N VAL A 144 18.62 -13.95 10.24
CA VAL A 144 18.47 -15.40 10.35
C VAL A 144 18.76 -16.02 9.00
N ASN A 145 19.34 -17.20 9.01
CA ASN A 145 19.67 -17.91 7.79
C ASN A 145 18.50 -18.85 7.45
N ALA A 146 17.98 -18.78 6.23
CA ALA A 146 16.88 -19.62 5.77
C ALA A 146 17.26 -20.34 4.46
N PRO A 147 17.09 -21.67 4.38
CA PRO A 147 17.32 -22.40 3.15
C PRO A 147 16.17 -22.16 2.18
N LEU A 148 16.39 -21.37 1.13
CA LEU A 148 15.39 -21.03 0.12
C LEU A 148 15.89 -21.40 -1.26
N GLN A 149 15.10 -22.20 -1.98
CA GLN A 149 15.40 -22.65 -3.35
C GLN A 149 16.82 -23.25 -3.52
N GLY A 150 17.31 -23.95 -2.51
CA GLY A 150 18.64 -24.59 -2.53
C GLY A 150 19.82 -23.64 -2.27
N ALA A 151 19.55 -22.43 -1.77
CA ALA A 151 20.57 -21.49 -1.28
C ALA A 151 20.28 -21.08 0.17
N GLU A 152 21.33 -20.84 0.93
CA GLU A 152 21.21 -20.22 2.26
C GLU A 152 21.11 -18.71 2.09
N ILE A 153 19.99 -18.13 2.51
CA ILE A 153 19.69 -16.70 2.38
C ILE A 153 19.65 -16.07 3.76
N ASP A 154 20.37 -14.97 3.96
CA ASP A 154 20.27 -14.17 5.18
C ASP A 154 19.02 -13.29 5.11
N ILE A 155 18.02 -13.66 5.91
CA ILE A 155 16.75 -12.97 6.07
C ILE A 155 16.84 -12.03 7.26
N TYR A 156 16.58 -10.75 7.03
CA TYR A 156 16.45 -9.78 8.10
C TYR A 156 15.08 -9.89 8.75
N ILE A 157 15.07 -9.97 10.08
CA ILE A 157 13.87 -9.93 10.89
C ILE A 157 13.93 -8.79 11.89
N GLU A 158 12.77 -8.27 12.26
CA GLU A 158 12.54 -7.42 13.42
C GLU A 158 11.59 -8.13 14.38
N GLU A 159 11.92 -8.18 15.66
CA GLU A 159 11.10 -8.81 16.70
C GLU A 159 10.91 -7.88 17.91
N SER A 160 9.76 -8.01 18.56
CA SER A 160 9.47 -7.34 19.82
C SER A 160 8.42 -8.11 20.62
N GLY A 161 8.37 -7.83 21.93
CA GLY A 161 7.42 -8.46 22.83
C GLY A 161 7.76 -9.90 23.20
N SER A 162 6.81 -10.53 23.89
CA SER A 162 6.90 -11.90 24.39
C SER A 162 5.51 -12.53 24.43
N GLY A 163 5.43 -13.86 24.36
CA GLY A 163 4.15 -14.58 24.42
C GLY A 163 3.84 -15.34 23.13
N ALA A 164 2.57 -15.34 22.71
CA ALA A 164 2.13 -16.10 21.55
C ALA A 164 2.80 -15.58 20.26
N PRO A 165 3.29 -16.45 19.37
CA PRO A 165 3.98 -15.99 18.16
C PRO A 165 3.00 -15.35 17.17
N LEU A 166 3.36 -14.16 16.69
CA LEU A 166 2.63 -13.40 15.67
C LEU A 166 3.61 -12.96 14.58
N LEU A 167 3.40 -13.45 13.36
CA LEU A 167 4.25 -13.19 12.21
C LEU A 167 3.57 -12.19 11.26
N PHE A 168 4.29 -11.14 10.87
CA PHE A 168 3.81 -10.08 9.99
C PHE A 168 4.48 -10.13 8.62
N LEU A 169 3.68 -9.99 7.55
CA LEU A 169 4.13 -10.05 6.16
C LEU A 169 3.92 -8.70 5.47
N HIS A 170 4.99 -8.10 4.94
CA HIS A 170 4.93 -6.80 4.27
C HIS A 170 4.23 -6.88 2.90
N THR A 171 3.87 -5.71 2.39
CA THR A 171 3.27 -5.53 1.06
C THR A 171 4.35 -5.46 -0.04
N ALA A 172 3.93 -5.52 -1.31
CA ALA A 172 4.82 -5.48 -2.48
C ALA A 172 5.80 -4.30 -2.41
N GLY A 173 7.08 -4.53 -2.69
CA GLY A 173 8.17 -3.56 -2.73
C GLY A 173 8.49 -2.85 -1.42
N ALA A 174 7.87 -3.28 -0.32
CA ALA A 174 8.08 -2.74 1.02
C ALA A 174 8.91 -3.69 1.89
N ASP A 175 8.91 -3.49 3.20
CA ASP A 175 9.68 -4.29 4.15
C ASP A 175 9.05 -4.25 5.55
N SER A 176 9.68 -4.93 6.51
CA SER A 176 9.23 -5.08 7.91
C SER A 176 8.88 -3.77 8.61
N ARG A 177 9.44 -2.63 8.18
CA ARG A 177 9.17 -1.31 8.79
C ARG A 177 7.70 -0.92 8.73
N GLN A 178 6.90 -1.50 7.82
CA GLN A 178 5.45 -1.29 7.78
C GLN A 178 4.75 -1.69 9.09
N TYR A 179 5.33 -2.63 9.84
CA TYR A 179 4.75 -3.12 11.09
C TYR A 179 5.31 -2.46 12.35
N HIS A 180 6.15 -1.44 12.22
CA HIS A 180 6.69 -0.72 13.38
C HIS A 180 5.62 -0.19 14.33
N GLY A 181 4.46 0.22 13.83
CA GLY A 181 3.34 0.65 14.67
C GLY A 181 2.81 -0.46 15.59
N MET A 182 2.80 -1.70 15.10
CA MET A 182 2.41 -2.88 15.88
C MET A 182 3.56 -3.35 16.77
N LEU A 183 4.77 -3.45 16.23
CA LEU A 183 5.98 -3.84 16.97
C LEU A 183 6.30 -2.91 18.14
N ALA A 184 5.93 -1.62 18.05
CA ALA A 184 6.10 -0.64 19.13
C ALA A 184 4.93 -0.59 20.14
N ASN A 185 3.86 -1.35 19.92
CA ASN A 185 2.68 -1.29 20.79
C ASN A 185 2.90 -2.10 22.08
N ALA A 186 2.90 -1.43 23.23
CA ALA A 186 3.13 -2.07 24.53
C ALA A 186 2.11 -3.18 24.86
N GLY A 187 0.82 -2.97 24.57
CA GLY A 187 -0.21 -3.97 24.84
C GLY A 187 -0.06 -5.24 23.99
N LEU A 188 0.39 -5.11 22.73
CA LEU A 188 0.75 -6.25 21.91
C LEU A 188 2.03 -6.92 22.40
N GLN A 189 3.05 -6.15 22.79
CA GLN A 189 4.33 -6.69 23.30
C GLN A 189 4.17 -7.54 24.56
N GLU A 190 3.18 -7.25 25.41
CA GLU A 190 2.87 -8.03 26.60
C GLU A 190 2.24 -9.40 26.30
N ARG A 191 1.57 -9.54 25.15
CA ARG A 191 0.79 -10.73 24.79
C ARG A 191 1.44 -11.57 23.70
N TYR A 192 2.16 -10.93 22.79
CA TYR A 192 2.69 -11.55 21.58
C TYR A 192 4.20 -11.38 21.46
N ARG A 193 4.87 -12.47 21.06
CA ARG A 193 6.19 -12.40 20.43
C ARG A 193 5.96 -12.08 18.96
N MET A 194 6.06 -10.80 18.62
CA MET A 194 5.85 -10.32 17.27
C MET A 194 7.13 -10.41 16.46
N VAL A 195 7.01 -10.86 15.21
CA VAL A 195 8.10 -10.94 14.24
C VAL A 195 7.60 -10.37 12.92
N ALA A 196 8.37 -9.47 12.31
CA ALA A 196 8.23 -9.08 10.91
C ALA A 196 9.53 -9.43 10.20
N PHE A 197 9.48 -9.88 8.95
CA PHE A 197 10.69 -10.17 8.19
C PHE A 197 10.64 -9.53 6.81
N ASP A 198 11.82 -9.25 6.27
CA ASP A 198 11.97 -8.77 4.90
C ASP A 198 12.11 -9.97 3.97
N LEU A 199 11.28 -10.06 2.93
CA LEU A 199 11.46 -11.12 1.90
C LEU A 199 12.84 -11.03 1.25
N PRO A 200 13.33 -12.12 0.64
CA PRO A 200 14.54 -12.05 -0.18
C PRO A 200 14.48 -10.90 -1.19
N GLY A 201 15.55 -10.10 -1.27
CA GLY A 201 15.62 -8.92 -2.15
C GLY A 201 14.88 -7.67 -1.64
N HIS A 202 14.37 -7.70 -0.42
CA HIS A 202 13.67 -6.58 0.23
C HIS A 202 14.43 -6.07 1.45
N GLY A 203 14.22 -4.78 1.76
CA GLY A 203 14.73 -4.14 2.97
C GLY A 203 16.21 -4.44 3.20
N ARG A 204 16.47 -5.21 4.27
CA ARG A 204 17.82 -5.61 4.67
C ARG A 204 18.16 -7.07 4.36
N SER A 205 17.21 -7.87 3.86
CA SER A 205 17.44 -9.26 3.46
C SER A 205 18.28 -9.39 2.21
N ASP A 206 19.03 -10.48 2.11
CA ASP A 206 19.82 -10.79 0.93
C ASP A 206 18.93 -11.05 -0.30
N ARG A 207 19.46 -10.72 -1.48
CA ARG A 207 18.83 -11.10 -2.75
C ARG A 207 18.95 -12.60 -3.00
N LEU A 208 17.98 -13.16 -3.72
CA LEU A 208 18.16 -14.50 -4.27
C LEU A 208 19.32 -14.53 -5.29
N PRO A 209 20.06 -15.65 -5.39
CA PRO A 209 21.02 -15.87 -6.45
C PRO A 209 20.36 -15.71 -7.82
N GLY A 210 21.02 -14.96 -8.71
CA GLY A 210 20.47 -14.65 -10.03
C GLY A 210 20.96 -13.32 -10.58
N PRO A 211 20.52 -12.95 -11.79
CA PRO A 211 20.85 -11.67 -12.39
C PRO A 211 20.19 -10.51 -11.62
N ILE A 212 20.86 -9.36 -11.61
CA ILE A 212 20.28 -8.11 -11.09
C ILE A 212 19.04 -7.77 -11.93
N GLY A 213 17.95 -7.39 -11.26
CA GLY A 213 16.66 -7.13 -11.91
C GLY A 213 15.90 -8.40 -12.32
N GLY A 214 16.38 -9.60 -11.97
CA GLY A 214 15.71 -10.87 -12.24
C GLY A 214 14.76 -11.34 -11.14
N TYR A 215 14.47 -10.50 -10.13
CA TYR A 215 13.57 -10.85 -9.05
C TYR A 215 12.14 -11.08 -9.57
N SER A 216 11.54 -12.19 -9.15
CA SER A 216 10.17 -12.57 -9.45
C SER A 216 9.65 -13.39 -8.27
N LEU A 217 8.61 -12.91 -7.60
CA LEU A 217 7.98 -13.65 -6.52
C LEU A 217 7.09 -14.74 -7.09
N THR A 218 7.10 -15.93 -6.49
CA THR A 218 6.20 -17.03 -6.81
C THR A 218 5.50 -17.52 -5.55
N THR A 219 4.35 -18.15 -5.73
CA THR A 219 3.59 -18.81 -4.67
C THR A 219 4.44 -19.78 -3.84
N GLU A 220 5.34 -20.54 -4.49
CA GLU A 220 6.25 -21.46 -3.79
C GLU A 220 7.34 -20.72 -3.02
N LEU A 221 8.02 -19.75 -3.65
CA LEU A 221 9.07 -18.98 -2.99
C LEU A 221 8.55 -18.26 -1.75
N TYR A 222 7.36 -17.67 -1.84
CA TYR A 222 6.80 -16.91 -0.72
C TYR A 222 6.43 -17.84 0.45
N ALA A 223 5.77 -18.97 0.17
CA ALA A 223 5.44 -19.92 1.23
C ALA A 223 6.68 -20.57 1.85
N ASP A 224 7.68 -20.94 1.04
CA ASP A 224 8.96 -21.47 1.54
C ASP A 224 9.66 -20.46 2.45
N ALA A 225 9.63 -19.16 2.11
CA ALA A 225 10.17 -18.10 2.96
C ALA A 225 9.44 -18.01 4.30
N ILE A 226 8.11 -18.03 4.29
CA ILE A 226 7.29 -17.96 5.51
C ILE A 226 7.54 -19.19 6.40
N LEU A 227 7.42 -20.39 5.84
CA LEU A 227 7.59 -21.64 6.58
C LEU A 227 9.03 -21.82 7.07
N GLY A 228 10.02 -21.40 6.28
CA GLY A 228 11.43 -21.39 6.67
C GLY A 228 11.69 -20.46 7.85
N VAL A 229 11.12 -19.25 7.87
CA VAL A 229 11.22 -18.33 9.01
C VAL A 229 10.53 -18.91 10.25
N ILE A 230 9.36 -19.52 10.09
CA ILE A 230 8.62 -20.19 11.18
C ILE A 230 9.47 -21.30 11.81
N ASP A 231 10.06 -22.16 10.99
CA ASP A 231 10.91 -23.28 11.43
C ASP A 231 12.19 -22.79 12.12
N GLN A 232 12.93 -21.88 11.48
CA GLN A 232 14.18 -21.32 12.00
C GLN A 232 14.01 -20.61 13.35
N LEU A 233 12.85 -19.98 13.58
CA LEU A 233 12.55 -19.29 14.82
C LEU A 233 11.80 -20.16 15.84
N GLY A 234 11.44 -21.38 15.47
CA GLY A 234 10.67 -22.32 16.29
C GLY A 234 9.28 -21.78 16.67
N LEU A 235 8.60 -21.07 15.76
CA LEU A 235 7.32 -20.43 16.04
C LEU A 235 6.17 -21.44 16.04
N GLN A 236 5.89 -22.06 17.18
CA GLN A 236 4.82 -23.04 17.33
C GLN A 236 3.44 -22.37 17.51
N GLY A 237 2.46 -22.77 16.70
CA GLY A 237 1.09 -22.25 16.79
C GLY A 237 0.99 -20.76 16.47
N VAL A 238 1.81 -20.29 15.52
CA VAL A 238 1.91 -18.89 15.09
C VAL A 238 0.65 -18.41 14.38
N ILE A 239 0.27 -17.17 14.65
CA ILE A 239 -0.71 -16.43 13.86
C ILE A 239 0.04 -15.67 12.78
N VAL A 240 -0.39 -15.77 11.53
CA VAL A 240 0.25 -15.04 10.41
C VAL A 240 -0.68 -13.93 9.93
N SER A 241 -0.19 -12.71 9.90
CA SER A 241 -0.92 -11.54 9.44
C SER A 241 -0.17 -10.87 8.31
N GLY A 242 -0.86 -10.53 7.24
CA GLY A 242 -0.25 -9.89 6.07
C GLY A 242 -1.25 -9.05 5.31
N SER A 243 -0.75 -8.08 4.55
CA SER A 243 -1.57 -7.24 3.67
C SER A 243 -1.21 -7.40 2.20
N SER A 244 -2.18 -7.19 1.31
CA SER A 244 -1.96 -7.20 -0.14
C SER A 244 -1.40 -8.58 -0.57
N MET A 245 -0.25 -8.64 -1.23
CA MET A 245 0.44 -9.92 -1.49
C MET A 245 0.63 -10.78 -0.23
N GLY A 246 0.92 -10.15 0.91
CA GLY A 246 1.06 -10.82 2.21
C GLY A 246 -0.27 -11.34 2.75
N GLY A 247 -1.39 -10.74 2.36
CA GLY A 247 -2.72 -11.22 2.70
C GLY A 247 -3.17 -12.38 1.78
N GLU A 248 -2.83 -12.34 0.49
CA GLU A 248 -3.10 -13.43 -0.44
C GLU A 248 -2.33 -14.70 -0.09
N ILE A 249 -1.04 -14.57 0.23
CA ILE A 249 -0.24 -15.73 0.66
C ILE A 249 -0.73 -16.28 2.01
N CYS A 250 -1.35 -15.46 2.88
CA CYS A 250 -2.01 -15.97 4.09
C CYS A 250 -3.13 -16.96 3.76
N LEU A 251 -3.98 -16.65 2.77
CA LEU A 251 -5.04 -17.57 2.32
C LEU A 251 -4.44 -18.87 1.76
N GLU A 252 -3.33 -18.75 1.06
CA GLU A 252 -2.62 -19.88 0.50
C GLU A 252 -1.94 -20.74 1.57
N ILE A 253 -1.37 -20.16 2.63
CA ILE A 253 -0.83 -20.90 3.77
C ILE A 253 -1.95 -21.63 4.52
N ALA A 254 -3.10 -20.98 4.74
CA ALA A 254 -4.27 -21.62 5.34
C ALA A 254 -4.80 -22.79 4.51
N TYR A 255 -4.64 -22.74 3.18
CA TYR A 255 -4.99 -23.85 2.29
C TYR A 255 -3.94 -24.98 2.31
N ARG A 256 -2.66 -24.64 2.13
CA ARG A 256 -1.60 -25.64 1.85
C ARG A 256 -0.96 -26.23 3.11
N ALA A 257 -0.93 -25.48 4.20
CA ALA A 257 -0.21 -25.82 5.43
C ALA A 257 -1.01 -25.41 6.68
N PRO A 258 -2.31 -25.77 6.78
CA PRO A 258 -3.16 -25.35 7.90
C PRO A 258 -2.62 -25.79 9.26
N ASP A 259 -1.94 -26.94 9.35
CA ASP A 259 -1.34 -27.44 10.61
C ASP A 259 -0.11 -26.63 11.07
N SER A 260 0.49 -25.82 10.20
CA SER A 260 1.69 -25.04 10.51
C SER A 260 1.38 -23.70 11.19
N VAL A 261 0.13 -23.26 11.13
CA VAL A 261 -0.31 -21.96 11.67
C VAL A 261 -1.57 -22.15 12.51
N ARG A 262 -1.73 -21.33 13.55
CA ARG A 262 -2.98 -21.32 14.34
C ARG A 262 -4.14 -20.67 13.58
N GLY A 263 -3.80 -19.68 12.76
CA GLY A 263 -4.76 -18.91 11.99
C GLY A 263 -4.07 -17.80 11.22
N VAL A 264 -4.83 -17.23 10.29
CA VAL A 264 -4.37 -16.15 9.42
C VAL A 264 -5.27 -14.94 9.50
N ILE A 265 -4.64 -13.76 9.47
CA ILE A 265 -5.29 -12.46 9.36
C ILE A 265 -4.90 -11.87 8.00
N ALA A 266 -5.74 -12.11 7.00
CA ALA A 266 -5.52 -11.71 5.62
C ALA A 266 -6.11 -10.30 5.38
N CYS A 267 -5.24 -9.30 5.36
CA CYS A 267 -5.63 -7.92 5.12
C CYS A 267 -5.53 -7.57 3.62
N GLU A 268 -6.43 -6.75 3.10
CA GLU A 268 -6.41 -6.24 1.71
C GLU A 268 -6.22 -7.36 0.65
N ALA A 269 -6.89 -8.50 0.87
CA ALA A 269 -6.73 -9.72 0.10
C ALA A 269 -8.06 -10.25 -0.43
N SER A 270 -8.00 -10.94 -1.57
CA SER A 270 -9.13 -11.66 -2.17
C SER A 270 -8.62 -12.92 -2.85
N GLU A 271 -9.46 -13.80 -3.41
CA GLU A 271 -8.97 -14.97 -4.17
C GLU A 271 -8.22 -14.61 -5.46
N ARG A 272 -8.35 -13.35 -5.93
CA ARG A 272 -7.74 -12.88 -7.17
C ARG A 272 -7.81 -11.36 -7.28
N VAL A 273 -6.65 -10.69 -7.37
CA VAL A 273 -6.55 -9.27 -7.75
C VAL A 273 -5.99 -9.13 -9.17
N GLU A 274 -6.58 -8.27 -9.99
CA GLU A 274 -6.16 -8.09 -11.40
C GLU A 274 -5.93 -6.61 -11.75
N GLY A 275 -5.11 -6.39 -12.79
CA GLY A 275 -4.88 -5.06 -13.36
C GLY A 275 -3.96 -4.15 -12.53
N ARG A 276 -3.13 -4.72 -11.64
CA ARG A 276 -2.18 -3.92 -10.83
C ARG A 276 -0.76 -3.86 -11.40
N ARG A 277 -0.44 -4.69 -12.40
CA ARG A 277 0.84 -4.63 -13.15
C ARG A 277 1.07 -3.26 -13.75
N GLN A 278 2.20 -2.64 -13.43
CA GLN A 278 2.61 -1.34 -13.94
C GLN A 278 3.98 -1.43 -14.63
N PRO A 279 4.05 -1.23 -15.97
CA PRO A 279 5.32 -1.32 -16.69
C PRO A 279 6.30 -0.20 -16.30
N TRP A 280 5.78 0.95 -15.87
CA TRP A 280 6.58 2.10 -15.46
C TRP A 280 7.38 1.86 -14.17
N ALA A 281 6.97 0.91 -13.33
CA ALA A 281 7.66 0.57 -12.08
C ALA A 281 9.04 -0.06 -12.27
N LYS A 282 9.42 -0.41 -13.51
CA LYS A 282 10.76 -0.92 -13.87
C LYS A 282 11.34 -0.29 -15.14
N HIS A 283 10.71 0.76 -15.65
CA HIS A 283 11.08 1.34 -16.94
C HIS A 283 12.37 2.16 -16.77
N PRO A 284 13.41 1.96 -17.60
CA PRO A 284 14.73 2.59 -17.39
C PRO A 284 14.74 4.11 -17.52
N GLN A 285 13.71 4.70 -18.14
CA GLN A 285 13.55 6.16 -18.24
C GLN A 285 12.62 6.75 -17.16
N VAL A 286 12.09 5.93 -16.26
CA VAL A 286 11.24 6.36 -15.15
C VAL A 286 11.99 6.08 -13.85
N ASN A 287 12.12 7.10 -13.01
CA ASN A 287 12.74 6.92 -11.70
C ASN A 287 11.76 6.14 -10.79
N GLU A 288 12.07 4.87 -10.52
CA GLU A 288 11.22 3.99 -9.70
C GLU A 288 11.05 4.54 -8.27
N SER A 289 12.08 5.17 -7.70
CA SER A 289 12.04 5.81 -6.37
C SER A 289 11.11 7.01 -6.29
N LEU A 290 10.58 7.48 -7.44
CA LEU A 290 9.50 8.47 -7.48
C LEU A 290 8.20 7.82 -7.95
N PHE A 291 8.22 7.01 -9.00
CA PHE A 291 6.99 6.44 -9.56
C PHE A 291 6.30 5.43 -8.63
N VAL A 292 7.04 4.51 -8.02
CA VAL A 292 6.45 3.46 -7.17
C VAL A 292 5.77 4.07 -5.93
N PRO A 293 6.42 4.95 -5.14
CA PRO A 293 5.76 5.66 -4.05
C PRO A 293 4.47 6.39 -4.45
N GLU A 294 4.46 6.99 -5.64
CA GLU A 294 3.29 7.72 -6.15
C GLU A 294 2.15 6.79 -6.57
N TRP A 295 2.50 5.66 -7.19
CA TRP A 295 1.55 4.63 -7.56
C TRP A 295 0.83 4.06 -6.33
N VAL A 296 1.54 3.92 -5.20
CA VAL A 296 0.96 3.42 -3.95
C VAL A 296 0.26 4.49 -3.12
N TYR A 297 0.74 5.73 -3.15
CA TYR A 297 0.22 6.81 -2.30
C TYR A 297 -1.29 7.00 -2.47
N GLY A 298 -1.76 6.89 -3.71
CA GLY A 298 -3.17 7.08 -4.02
C GLY A 298 -4.12 6.09 -3.32
N MET A 299 -3.61 4.94 -2.85
CA MET A 299 -4.41 3.89 -2.21
C MET A 299 -4.59 4.10 -0.70
N MET A 300 -3.86 5.06 -0.10
CA MET A 300 -4.04 5.43 1.30
C MET A 300 -5.29 6.27 1.50
N ALA A 301 -5.91 6.18 2.67
CA ALA A 301 -7.07 7.01 2.97
C ALA A 301 -6.67 8.50 3.09
N PRO A 302 -7.53 9.43 2.62
CA PRO A 302 -7.22 10.86 2.64
C PRO A 302 -7.10 11.43 4.07
N GLN A 303 -7.80 10.83 5.05
CA GLN A 303 -7.73 11.19 6.46
C GLN A 303 -6.59 10.53 7.24
N SER A 304 -5.80 9.63 6.63
CA SER A 304 -4.66 9.01 7.31
C SER A 304 -3.64 10.08 7.71
N PRO A 305 -3.02 10.00 8.92
CA PRO A 305 -2.14 11.06 9.39
C PRO A 305 -0.94 11.28 8.47
N GLN A 306 -0.67 12.54 8.12
CA GLN A 306 0.29 12.88 7.07
C GLN A 306 1.71 12.30 7.30
N PRO A 307 2.31 12.34 8.51
CA PRO A 307 3.62 11.75 8.75
C PRO A 307 3.69 10.24 8.45
N PHE A 308 2.61 9.48 8.69
CA PHE A 308 2.58 8.06 8.35
C PHE A 308 2.45 7.84 6.84
N LYS A 309 1.70 8.68 6.13
CA LYS A 309 1.65 8.66 4.67
C LYS A 309 3.01 8.99 4.06
N ASP A 310 3.73 9.94 4.65
CA ASP A 310 5.08 10.31 4.24
C ASP A 310 6.08 9.16 4.51
N ASP A 311 5.97 8.49 5.66
CA ASP A 311 6.78 7.31 5.99
C ASP A 311 6.49 6.13 5.03
N VAL A 312 5.23 5.89 4.65
CA VAL A 312 4.87 4.91 3.62
C VAL A 312 5.52 5.28 2.29
N TRP A 313 5.32 6.52 1.81
CA TRP A 313 5.92 7.00 0.57
C TRP A 313 7.45 6.84 0.58
N TRP A 314 8.10 7.23 1.67
CA TRP A 314 9.55 7.13 1.85
C TRP A 314 10.03 5.69 1.91
N GLY A 315 9.29 4.78 2.55
CA GLY A 315 9.60 3.35 2.56
C GLY A 315 9.66 2.79 1.15
N TYR A 316 8.64 3.10 0.35
CA TYR A 316 8.55 2.68 -1.05
C TYR A 316 9.63 3.30 -1.96
N SER A 317 10.18 4.46 -1.60
CA SER A 317 11.24 5.10 -2.41
C SER A 317 12.60 4.40 -2.26
N GLN A 318 12.72 3.50 -1.29
CA GLN A 318 13.95 2.77 -0.95
C GLN A 318 13.97 1.33 -1.49
N GLY A 319 12.96 0.90 -2.24
CA GLY A 319 12.88 -0.45 -2.80
C GLY A 319 14.02 -0.77 -3.77
N GLY A 320 14.40 -2.05 -3.84
CA GLY A 320 15.37 -2.52 -4.82
C GLY A 320 14.83 -2.48 -6.25
N PHE A 321 15.72 -2.31 -7.22
CA PHE A 321 15.35 -2.27 -8.64
C PHE A 321 14.57 -3.52 -9.05
N ASN A 322 13.41 -3.31 -9.67
CA ASN A 322 12.48 -4.35 -10.13
C ASN A 322 11.83 -5.19 -9.01
N THR A 323 12.14 -4.96 -7.72
CA THR A 323 11.55 -5.74 -6.60
C THR A 323 10.03 -5.57 -6.55
N PHE A 324 9.52 -4.33 -6.51
CA PHE A 324 8.08 -4.04 -6.53
C PHE A 324 7.38 -4.67 -7.74
N HIS A 325 8.02 -4.63 -8.92
CA HIS A 325 7.44 -5.22 -10.12
C HIS A 325 7.33 -6.75 -10.02
N GLY A 326 8.36 -7.42 -9.51
CA GLY A 326 8.36 -8.87 -9.31
C GLY A 326 7.32 -9.33 -8.29
N ASP A 327 7.02 -8.53 -7.27
CA ASP A 327 5.93 -8.80 -6.33
C ASP A 327 4.54 -8.61 -6.95
N ILE A 328 4.37 -7.56 -7.75
CA ILE A 328 3.11 -7.30 -8.43
C ILE A 328 2.82 -8.38 -9.49
N ASP A 329 3.84 -9.00 -10.06
CA ASP A 329 3.67 -10.17 -10.92
C ASP A 329 3.11 -11.38 -10.17
N PHE A 330 3.40 -11.52 -8.87
CA PHE A 330 2.72 -12.46 -7.98
C PHE A 330 1.29 -12.00 -7.68
N TYR A 331 1.14 -10.84 -7.04
CA TYR A 331 -0.13 -10.31 -6.51
C TYR A 331 -1.22 -10.12 -7.57
N SER A 332 -0.83 -9.74 -8.79
CA SER A 332 -1.76 -9.45 -9.88
C SER A 332 -1.56 -10.32 -11.10
N GLY A 333 -1.11 -11.55 -10.87
CA GLY A 333 -0.64 -12.41 -11.94
C GLY A 333 -0.56 -13.88 -11.58
N GLU A 334 0.50 -14.27 -10.88
CA GLU A 334 0.85 -15.68 -10.64
C GLU A 334 -0.07 -16.34 -9.63
N TRP A 335 -0.38 -15.68 -8.51
CA TRP A 335 -1.23 -16.27 -7.49
C TRP A 335 -2.71 -16.30 -7.91
N ASP A 336 -3.35 -17.45 -7.74
CA ASP A 336 -4.76 -17.67 -8.04
C ASP A 336 -5.39 -18.57 -6.99
N GLY A 337 -6.18 -17.97 -6.11
CA GLY A 337 -6.89 -18.67 -5.03
C GLY A 337 -8.27 -19.19 -5.46
N ARG A 338 -8.71 -18.96 -6.71
CA ARG A 338 -10.11 -19.25 -7.11
C ARG A 338 -10.51 -20.70 -6.91
N ASP A 339 -9.61 -21.66 -7.16
CA ASP A 339 -9.89 -23.09 -7.00
C ASP A 339 -9.40 -23.64 -5.63
N LYS A 340 -9.02 -22.75 -4.70
CA LYS A 340 -8.38 -23.13 -3.42
C LYS A 340 -9.17 -22.67 -2.20
N VAL A 341 -9.68 -21.43 -2.22
CA VAL A 341 -10.25 -20.80 -1.02
C VAL A 341 -11.42 -21.56 -0.42
N GLU A 342 -12.24 -22.23 -1.24
CA GLU A 342 -13.37 -23.04 -0.76
C GLU A 342 -12.97 -24.34 -0.04
N HIS A 343 -11.70 -24.72 -0.18
CA HIS A 343 -11.13 -25.92 0.44
C HIS A 343 -10.31 -25.62 1.71
N ILE A 344 -10.24 -24.35 2.14
CA ILE A 344 -9.59 -23.98 3.40
C ILE A 344 -10.42 -24.52 4.57
N ASP A 345 -9.77 -25.29 5.44
CA ASP A 345 -10.38 -25.83 6.66
C ASP A 345 -10.20 -24.87 7.85
N THR A 346 -11.25 -24.11 8.17
CA THR A 346 -11.21 -23.13 9.26
C THR A 346 -11.29 -23.75 10.66
N ASP A 347 -11.62 -25.05 10.77
CA ASP A 347 -11.58 -25.75 12.06
C ASP A 347 -10.13 -26.04 12.48
N THR A 348 -9.22 -26.18 11.50
CA THR A 348 -7.79 -26.35 11.71
C THR A 348 -7.05 -25.00 11.76
N CYS A 349 -7.38 -24.08 10.84
CA CYS A 349 -6.72 -22.77 10.73
C CYS A 349 -7.76 -21.66 10.59
N ALA A 350 -7.97 -20.87 11.66
CA ALA A 350 -8.92 -19.77 11.62
C ALA A 350 -8.56 -18.73 10.55
N VAL A 351 -9.55 -18.19 9.83
CA VAL A 351 -9.35 -17.17 8.79
C VAL A 351 -10.14 -15.91 9.13
N VAL A 352 -9.44 -14.80 9.30
CA VAL A 352 -10.04 -13.47 9.44
C VAL A 352 -9.55 -12.58 8.29
N MET A 353 -10.47 -11.94 7.59
CA MET A 353 -10.19 -11.06 6.46
C MET A 353 -10.57 -9.61 6.79
N LEU A 354 -9.69 -8.67 6.50
CA LEU A 354 -9.85 -7.24 6.80
C LEU A 354 -9.55 -6.41 5.56
N THR A 355 -10.37 -5.41 5.23
CA THR A 355 -10.09 -4.55 4.06
C THR A 355 -10.45 -3.10 4.33
N GLY A 356 -9.51 -2.19 4.09
CA GLY A 356 -9.70 -0.75 4.19
C GLY A 356 -10.84 -0.26 3.29
N GLU A 357 -11.71 0.60 3.83
CA GLU A 357 -12.78 1.24 3.05
C GLU A 357 -12.27 1.95 1.79
N TYR A 358 -11.07 2.52 1.86
CA TYR A 358 -10.45 3.29 0.78
C TYR A 358 -9.61 2.45 -0.18
N ASP A 359 -9.47 1.13 0.04
CA ASP A 359 -8.70 0.28 -0.86
C ASP A 359 -9.43 0.07 -2.21
N TYR A 360 -8.77 0.50 -3.30
CA TYR A 360 -9.20 0.25 -4.67
C TYR A 360 -8.30 -0.72 -5.44
N SER A 361 -7.25 -1.24 -4.80
CA SER A 361 -6.46 -2.36 -5.28
C SER A 361 -7.20 -3.67 -5.03
N CYS A 362 -7.56 -3.93 -3.77
CA CYS A 362 -8.42 -5.04 -3.37
C CYS A 362 -9.65 -4.48 -2.65
N THR A 363 -10.72 -4.20 -3.40
CA THR A 363 -11.89 -3.54 -2.79
C THR A 363 -12.51 -4.37 -1.65
N PRO A 364 -13.16 -3.75 -0.66
CA PRO A 364 -13.91 -4.48 0.37
C PRO A 364 -14.91 -5.49 -0.19
N ALA A 365 -15.50 -5.21 -1.35
CA ALA A 365 -16.41 -6.12 -2.03
C ALA A 365 -15.71 -7.40 -2.53
N MET A 366 -14.47 -7.28 -3.03
CA MET A 366 -13.66 -8.44 -3.45
C MET A 366 -13.36 -9.33 -2.25
N SER A 367 -12.83 -8.76 -1.16
CA SER A 367 -12.53 -9.51 0.07
C SER A 367 -13.77 -10.12 0.70
N ALA A 368 -14.90 -9.41 0.71
CA ALA A 368 -16.18 -9.94 1.19
C ALA A 368 -16.64 -11.15 0.36
N SER A 369 -16.51 -11.06 -0.97
CA SER A 369 -16.81 -12.18 -1.89
C SER A 369 -15.93 -13.39 -1.60
N THR A 370 -14.62 -13.19 -1.37
CA THR A 370 -13.69 -14.25 -0.98
C THR A 370 -14.08 -14.91 0.32
N ALA A 371 -14.32 -14.11 1.37
CA ALA A 371 -14.66 -14.61 2.69
C ALA A 371 -15.95 -15.45 2.67
N GLN A 372 -16.94 -15.10 1.83
CA GLN A 372 -18.17 -15.89 1.67
C GLN A 372 -17.94 -17.28 1.07
N ARG A 373 -16.84 -17.47 0.33
CA ARG A 373 -16.46 -18.76 -0.26
C ARG A 373 -15.69 -19.65 0.72
N ILE A 374 -15.07 -19.06 1.73
CA ILE A 374 -14.34 -19.78 2.78
C ILE A 374 -15.31 -20.07 3.92
N ARG A 375 -15.75 -21.32 4.05
CA ARG A 375 -16.67 -21.71 5.14
C ARG A 375 -16.00 -21.42 6.49
N GLY A 376 -16.64 -20.60 7.32
CA GLY A 376 -16.16 -20.27 8.67
C GLY A 376 -15.24 -19.05 8.75
N ALA A 377 -14.84 -18.46 7.62
CA ALA A 377 -14.09 -17.21 7.64
C ALA A 377 -14.93 -16.04 8.14
N VAL A 378 -14.26 -15.07 8.79
CA VAL A 378 -14.87 -13.83 9.24
C VAL A 378 -14.31 -12.67 8.42
N PHE A 379 -15.18 -11.74 8.01
CA PHE A 379 -14.77 -10.53 7.30
C PHE A 379 -15.41 -9.28 7.87
N TRP A 380 -14.66 -8.17 7.89
CA TRP A 380 -15.23 -6.83 7.95
C TRP A 380 -14.36 -5.79 7.23
N SER A 381 -15.01 -4.75 6.70
CA SER A 381 -14.30 -3.58 6.20
C SER A 381 -13.83 -2.70 7.37
N MET A 382 -12.70 -2.04 7.21
CA MET A 382 -12.11 -1.12 8.17
C MET A 382 -12.41 0.33 7.75
N PRO A 383 -13.43 0.98 8.36
CA PRO A 383 -13.84 2.32 7.97
C PRO A 383 -12.69 3.31 8.13
N GLY A 384 -12.53 4.16 7.13
CA GLY A 384 -11.54 5.21 7.11
C GLY A 384 -10.07 4.78 6.93
N LEU A 385 -9.79 3.51 6.62
CA LEU A 385 -8.46 3.00 6.29
C LEU A 385 -8.35 2.68 4.79
N GLY A 386 -7.16 2.82 4.23
CA GLY A 386 -6.81 2.46 2.85
C GLY A 386 -6.07 1.11 2.75
N HIS A 387 -5.25 0.96 1.70
CA HIS A 387 -4.56 -0.29 1.37
C HIS A 387 -3.37 -0.63 2.30
N PHE A 388 -2.93 0.31 3.15
CA PHE A 388 -1.78 0.08 4.03
C PHE A 388 -2.14 0.30 5.50
N PRO A 389 -3.21 -0.31 6.02
CA PRO A 389 -3.82 0.07 7.29
C PRO A 389 -2.82 0.07 8.47
N MET A 390 -1.93 -0.93 8.51
CA MET A 390 -0.90 -1.07 9.55
C MET A 390 0.14 0.05 9.57
N ALA A 391 0.38 0.69 8.42
CA ALA A 391 1.45 1.66 8.21
C ALA A 391 0.91 3.08 8.03
N GLU A 392 -0.21 3.26 7.32
CA GLU A 392 -0.80 4.57 7.05
C GLU A 392 -1.53 5.15 8.28
N ASN A 393 -2.09 4.29 9.15
CA ASN A 393 -2.69 4.71 10.40
C ASN A 393 -2.72 3.56 11.43
N PRO A 394 -1.55 3.27 12.07
CA PRO A 394 -1.42 2.17 13.01
C PRO A 394 -2.41 2.23 14.19
N ALA A 395 -2.73 3.44 14.67
CA ALA A 395 -3.64 3.64 15.80
C ALA A 395 -5.08 3.21 15.45
N GLN A 396 -5.54 3.48 14.23
CA GLN A 396 -6.86 3.06 13.77
C GLN A 396 -6.90 1.59 13.36
N PHE A 397 -5.78 1.01 12.92
CA PHE A 397 -5.68 -0.42 12.61
C PHE A 397 -5.68 -1.31 13.86
N LEU A 398 -5.06 -0.86 14.96
CA LEU A 398 -4.84 -1.67 16.16
C LEU A 398 -6.12 -2.30 16.75
N PRO A 399 -7.27 -1.60 16.88
CA PRO A 399 -8.50 -2.22 17.36
C PRO A 399 -9.02 -3.33 16.45
N HIS A 400 -8.85 -3.20 15.12
CA HIS A 400 -9.24 -4.24 14.17
C HIS A 400 -8.32 -5.46 14.28
N LEU A 401 -7.00 -5.25 14.34
CA LEU A 401 -6.05 -6.34 14.56
C LEU A 401 -6.34 -7.07 15.88
N THR A 402 -6.56 -6.32 16.97
CA THR A 402 -6.86 -6.90 18.30
C THR A 402 -8.10 -7.79 18.26
N LYS A 403 -9.18 -7.31 17.62
CA LYS A 403 -10.40 -8.11 17.44
C LYS A 403 -10.16 -9.37 16.60
N ALA A 404 -9.37 -9.26 15.53
CA ALA A 404 -9.01 -10.41 14.70
C ALA A 404 -8.20 -11.46 15.47
N LEU A 405 -7.23 -11.01 16.27
CA LEU A 405 -6.43 -11.87 17.14
C LEU A 405 -7.30 -12.62 18.16
N GLN A 406 -8.27 -11.95 18.79
CA GLN A 406 -9.21 -12.59 19.73
C GLN A 406 -10.03 -13.71 19.06
N ILE A 407 -10.49 -13.48 17.82
CA ILE A 407 -11.24 -14.49 17.04
C ILE A 407 -10.35 -15.70 16.76
N VAL A 408 -9.12 -15.49 16.29
CA VAL A 408 -8.16 -16.57 16.01
C VAL A 408 -7.79 -17.35 17.29
N GLU A 409 -7.75 -16.68 18.44
CA GLU A 409 -7.49 -17.28 19.74
C GLU A 409 -8.71 -18.02 20.33
N GLY A 410 -9.90 -17.90 19.72
CA GLY A 410 -11.15 -18.45 20.25
C GLY A 410 -11.64 -17.75 21.54
N SER A 411 -11.18 -16.53 21.80
CA SER A 411 -11.57 -15.75 22.98
C SER A 411 -12.85 -14.96 22.70
N THR A 412 -13.92 -15.22 23.46
CA THR A 412 -15.24 -14.57 23.30
C THR A 412 -15.45 -13.33 24.17
N ASP A 413 -14.41 -12.79 24.80
CA ASP A 413 -14.55 -11.65 25.71
C ASP A 413 -14.58 -10.33 24.94
N GLY A 414 -15.79 -9.88 24.64
CA GLY A 414 -16.15 -8.54 24.16
C GLY A 414 -16.82 -7.69 25.23
#